data_AF-A0A965PRL6-F1
#
_entry.id   AF-A0A965PRL6-F1
#
_cell.length_a   1.000
_cell.length_b   1.000
_cell.length_c   1.000
_cell.angle_alpha   90.00
_cell.angle_beta   90.00
_cell.angle_gamma   90.00
#
_symmetry.space_group_name_H-M   'P 1'
#
loop_
_entity.id
_entity.type
_entity.pdbx_description
1 polymer ?
#
loop_
_entity_poly.entity_id
_entity_poly.type
_entity_poly.pdbx_seq_one_letter_code
_entity_poly.pdbx_strand_id
1 'polypeptide(L)' 'MIEIRDKDGAVLHTADADTLRRADLSGADLRWADLRWADLSGADLRWADLR' A
#
# COMPACT_ATOMS: atom_id res chain seq x y z
N MET A 1 7.01 9.16 -3.61
CA MET A 1 5.65 8.79 -4.05
C MET A 1 5.55 7.27 -4.08
N ILE A 2 4.67 6.73 -3.23
CA ILE A 2 4.33 5.32 -3.15
C ILE A 2 3.12 5.12 -4.07
N GLU A 3 3.22 4.17 -4.99
CA GLU A 3 2.10 3.73 -5.80
C GLU A 3 1.68 2.34 -5.34
N ILE A 4 0.45 2.24 -4.87
CA ILE A 4 -0.17 0.98 -4.51
C ILE A 4 -1.15 0.62 -5.62
N ARG A 5 -1.08 -0.61 -6.11
CA ARG A 5 -1.88 -1.07 -7.23
C ARG A 5 -2.75 -2.25 -6.82
N ASP A 6 -3.81 -2.50 -7.56
CA ASP A 6 -4.52 -3.78 -7.48
C ASP A 6 -3.81 -4.85 -8.32
N LYS A 7 -4.30 -6.08 -8.23
CA LYS A 7 -3.83 -7.24 -9.00
C LYS A 7 -3.90 -7.05 -10.53
N ASP A 8 -4.71 -6.10 -11.00
CA ASP A 8 -4.92 -5.80 -12.42
C ASP A 8 -4.05 -4.59 -12.87
N GLY A 9 -3.23 -4.03 -11.96
CA GLY A 9 -2.29 -2.93 -12.20
C GLY A 9 -2.89 -1.54 -12.05
N ALA A 10 -4.18 -1.42 -11.69
CA ALA A 10 -4.83 -0.13 -11.47
C ALA A 10 -4.32 0.50 -10.17
N VAL A 11 -4.10 1.82 -10.17
CA VAL A 11 -3.61 2.53 -8.99
C VAL A 11 -4.74 2.67 -7.97
N LEU A 12 -4.57 2.06 -6.79
CA LEU A 12 -5.48 2.16 -5.65
C LEU A 12 -5.17 3.38 -4.80
N HIS A 13 -3.89 3.63 -4.54
CA HIS A 13 -3.44 4.75 -3.73
C HIS A 13 -2.14 5.34 -4.26
N THR A 14 -2.14 6.67 -4.38
CA THR A 14 -0.93 7.48 -4.56
C THR A 14 -0.76 8.31 -3.30
N ALA A 15 0.30 8.06 -2.55
CA ALA A 15 0.63 8.86 -1.38
C ALA A 15 2.11 9.22 -1.41
N ASP A 16 2.45 10.38 -0.88
CA ASP A 16 3.83 10.59 -0.43
C ASP A 16 4.12 9.68 0.77
N ALA A 17 5.39 9.52 1.11
CA ALA A 17 5.82 8.58 2.15
C ALA A 17 5.19 8.86 3.53
N ASP A 18 4.54 10.01 3.70
CA ASP A 18 4.24 10.58 5.01
C ASP A 18 3.03 10.01 5.74
N THR A 19 2.09 9.27 5.12
CA THR A 19 1.17 8.43 5.92
C THR A 19 0.29 7.48 5.08
N LEU A 20 0.27 6.20 5.46
CA LEU A 20 -0.73 5.19 5.05
C LEU A 20 -1.58 4.75 6.26
N ARG A 21 -1.65 5.59 7.29
CA ARG A 21 -2.25 5.26 8.58
C ARG A 21 -3.74 5.00 8.40
N ARG A 22 -4.20 3.82 8.83
CA ARG A 22 -5.59 3.35 8.67
C ARG A 22 -6.07 3.22 7.22
N ALA A 23 -5.17 3.12 6.25
CA ALA A 23 -5.55 2.83 4.86
C ALA A 23 -6.11 1.41 4.74
N ASP A 24 -7.11 1.23 3.88
CA ASP A 24 -7.52 -0.10 3.43
C ASP A 24 -6.64 -0.51 2.26
N LEU A 25 -5.67 -1.38 2.54
CA LEU A 25 -4.75 -1.95 1.57
C LEU A 25 -5.06 -3.45 1.37
N SER A 26 -6.28 -3.87 1.69
CA SER A 26 -6.64 -5.27 1.60
C SER A 26 -6.64 -5.75 0.16
N GLY A 27 -5.94 -6.86 -0.12
CA GLY A 27 -5.77 -7.38 -1.48
C GLY A 27 -4.89 -6.54 -2.40
N ALA A 28 -4.22 -5.50 -1.91
CA ALA A 28 -3.35 -4.66 -2.73
C ALA A 28 -2.06 -5.38 -3.13
N ASP A 29 -1.56 -5.08 -4.34
CA ASP A 29 -0.23 -5.45 -4.79
C ASP A 29 0.78 -4.41 -4.28
N LEU A 30 1.61 -4.83 -3.31
CA LEU A 30 2.64 -4.02 -2.66
C LEU A 30 4.05 -4.51 -2.97
N ARG A 31 4.21 -5.49 -3.87
CA ARG A 31 5.50 -6.16 -4.17
C ARG A 31 6.59 -5.18 -4.63
N TRP A 32 6.19 -4.06 -5.20
CA TRP A 32 7.07 -3.02 -5.75
C TRP A 32 7.00 -1.70 -4.98
N ALA A 33 6.24 -1.62 -3.89
CA ALA A 33 6.04 -0.40 -3.13
C ALA A 33 7.22 -0.13 -2.17
N ASP A 34 7.84 1.05 -2.25
CA ASP A 34 8.85 1.48 -1.27
C ASP A 34 8.17 2.01 0.01
N LEU A 35 7.95 1.11 0.96
CA LEU A 35 7.27 1.38 2.23
C LEU A 35 8.22 1.70 3.40
N ARG A 36 9.53 1.86 3.16
CA ARG A 36 10.56 1.95 4.22
C ARG A 36 10.36 3.09 5.22
N TRP A 37 9.60 4.12 4.84
CA TRP A 37 9.31 5.30 5.67
C TRP A 37 7.81 5.51 5.91
N ALA A 38 6.95 4.59 5.48
CA ALA A 38 5.51 4.74 5.58
C ALA A 38 4.99 4.37 6.98
N ASP A 39 4.20 5.25 7.60
CA ASP A 39 3.40 4.88 8.76
C ASP A 39 2.18 4.05 8.33
N LEU A 40 2.25 2.74 8.53
CA LEU A 40 1.17 1.77 8.28
C LEU A 40 0.33 1.48 9.55
N SER A 41 0.45 2.30 10.60
CA SER A 41 -0.26 2.05 11.85
C SER A 41 -1.77 1.95 11.62
N GLY A 42 -2.34 0.80 11.97
CA GLY A 42 -3.77 0.51 11.79
C GLY A 42 -4.23 0.34 10.34
N ALA A 43 -3.31 0.27 9.37
CA ALA A 43 -3.66 -0.09 7.99
C ALA A 43 -4.15 -1.54 7.92
N ASP A 44 -5.12 -1.80 7.05
CA ASP A 44 -5.60 -3.14 6.76
C ASP A 44 -4.77 -3.75 5.63
N LEU A 45 -3.91 -4.71 5.96
CA LEU A 45 -3.04 -5.41 5.01
C LEU A 45 -3.51 -6.84 4.71
N ARG A 46 -4.77 -7.17 5.05
CA ARG A 46 -5.29 -8.52 4.81
C ARG A 46 -5.23 -8.85 3.32
N TRP A 47 -4.65 -10.00 2.98
CA TRP A 47 -4.52 -10.46 1.58
C TRP A 47 -3.62 -9.61 0.68
N ALA A 48 -2.92 -8.59 1.22
CA ALA A 48 -1.98 -7.82 0.43
C ALA A 48 -0.80 -8.70 -0.02
N ASP A 49 -0.36 -8.51 -1.26
CA ASP A 49 0.80 -9.21 -1.80
C ASP A 49 2.07 -8.40 -1.51
N LEU A 50 2.92 -8.96 -0.65
CA LEU A 50 4.18 -8.36 -0.16
C LEU A 50 5.42 -9.14 -0.63
N ARG A 51 5.26 -10.15 -1.50
CA ARG A 51 6.32 -11.10 -1.86
C ARG A 51 7.10 -10.76 -3.12
#